data_AF-A0A1V6KEN5-F1
#
_entry.id   AF-A0A1V6KEN5-F1
#
_cell.length_a   1.000
_cell.length_b   1.000
_cell.length_c   1.000
_cell.angle_alpha   90.00
_cell.angle_beta   90.00
_cell.angle_gamma   90.00
#
_symmetry.space_group_name_H-M   'P 1'
#
loop_
_entity.id
_entity.type
_entity.pdbx_description
1 polymer ?
#
loop_
_entity_poly.entity_id
_entity_poly.type
_entity_poly.pdbx_seq_one_letter_code
_entity_poly.pdbx_strand_id
1 'polypeptide(L)'
;MIGVRNLLAPLKARKMGFDGKYFYIYFSEASPVDPARITALTRKKIRDLRFTPDFRLFLPARPAGAPDLLDRAEELLKMLAE
;
A
#
# COMPACT_ATOMS: atom_id res chain seq x y z
N MET A 1 2.62 7.61 -19.31
CA MET A 1 3.01 6.70 -18.22
C MET A 1 2.64 7.38 -16.90
N ILE A 2 1.51 7.01 -16.31
CA ILE A 2 1.02 7.52 -15.02
C ILE A 2 1.55 6.53 -13.99
N GLY A 3 2.75 6.77 -13.47
CA GLY A 3 3.40 5.82 -12.56
C GLY A 3 2.75 5.77 -11.17
N VAL A 4 3.21 4.84 -10.34
CA VAL A 4 2.82 4.64 -8.92
C VAL A 4 2.72 5.95 -8.13
N ARG A 5 3.57 6.95 -8.44
CA ARG A 5 3.53 8.28 -7.81
C ARG A 5 2.19 9.00 -7.95
N ASN A 6 1.49 8.86 -9.08
CA ASN A 6 0.18 9.48 -9.29
C ASN A 6 -0.92 8.79 -8.49
N LEU A 7 -0.76 7.51 -8.12
CA LEU A 7 -1.66 6.78 -7.24
C LEU A 7 -1.45 7.15 -5.76
N LEU A 8 -0.25 7.62 -5.40
CA LEU A 8 0.07 8.07 -4.04
C LEU A 8 -0.55 9.44 -3.71
N ALA A 9 -0.72 10.31 -4.71
CA ALA A 9 -1.26 11.66 -4.53
C ALA A 9 -2.68 11.71 -3.92
N PRO A 10 -3.70 10.99 -4.44
CA PRO A 10 -5.04 11.01 -3.86
C PRO A 10 -5.08 10.39 -2.46
N LEU A 11 -4.20 9.42 -2.18
CA LEU A 11 -4.09 8.77 -0.87
C LEU A 11 -3.31 9.61 0.15
N LYS A 12 -2.76 10.77 -0.27
CA LYS A 12 -1.81 11.58 0.50
C LYS A 12 -0.69 10.72 1.11
N ALA A 13 -0.20 9.76 0.34
CA ALA A 13 0.93 8.94 0.76
C ALA A 13 2.23 9.73 0.58
N ARG A 14 3.02 9.81 1.65
CA ARG A 14 4.27 10.59 1.71
C ARG A 14 5.47 9.85 1.14
N LYS A 15 5.54 8.54 1.39
CA LYS A 15 6.73 7.74 1.05
C LYS A 15 6.34 6.30 0.73
N MET A 16 7.09 5.74 -0.20
CA MET A 16 7.06 4.33 -0.58
C MET A 16 8.47 3.77 -0.43
N GLY A 17 8.61 2.49 -0.07
CA GLY A 17 9.90 1.82 -0.05
C GLY A 17 9.79 0.29 -0.02
N PHE A 18 10.94 -0.36 -0.17
CA PHE A 18 11.08 -1.81 -0.14
C PHE A 18 12.35 -2.15 0.65
N ASP A 19 12.25 -3.08 1.61
CA ASP A 19 13.38 -3.49 2.46
C ASP A 19 13.95 -4.88 2.12
N GLY A 20 13.51 -5.49 1.01
CA GLY A 20 13.86 -6.87 0.66
C GLY A 20 12.82 -7.91 1.08
N LYS A 21 11.97 -7.59 2.06
CA LYS A 21 10.94 -8.48 2.60
C LYS A 21 9.53 -7.88 2.51
N TYR A 22 9.43 -6.59 2.75
CA TYR A 22 8.20 -5.82 2.74
C TYR A 22 8.34 -4.62 1.83
N PHE A 23 7.33 -4.45 1.00
CA PHE A 23 7.00 -3.16 0.44
C PHE A 23 6.19 -2.39 1.47
N TYR A 24 6.47 -1.11 1.64
CA TYR A 24 5.78 -0.28 2.62
C TYR A 24 5.40 1.09 2.06
N ILE A 25 4.27 1.59 2.53
CA ILE A 25 3.75 2.92 2.21
C ILE A 25 3.50 3.68 3.51
N TYR A 26 3.90 4.94 3.56
CA TYR A 26 3.60 5.88 4.63
C TYR A 26 2.49 6.80 4.16
N PHE A 27 1.34 6.74 4.83
CA PHE A 27 0.29 7.72 4.65
C PHE A 27 0.55 8.96 5.50
N SER A 28 0.13 10.12 5.03
CA SER A 28 0.08 11.32 5.87
C SER A 28 -1.06 11.19 6.87
N GLU A 29 -0.96 11.82 8.05
CA GLU A 29 -2.05 11.84 9.05
C GLU A 29 -3.37 12.41 8.48
N ALA A 30 -3.26 13.36 7.55
CA ALA A 30 -4.40 13.95 6.83
C ALA A 30 -4.93 13.06 5.68
N SER A 31 -4.46 11.82 5.55
CA SER A 31 -4.87 10.89 4.49
C SER A 31 -6.38 10.64 4.57
N PRO A 32 -7.09 10.69 3.43
CA PRO A 32 -8.52 10.39 3.40
C PRO A 32 -8.82 8.89 3.55
N VAL A 33 -7.80 8.03 3.69
CA VAL A 33 -7.97 6.59 3.76
C VAL A 33 -8.51 6.19 5.13
N ASP A 34 -9.72 5.62 5.14
CA ASP A 34 -10.37 5.10 6.34
C ASP A 34 -9.63 3.85 6.89
N PRO A 35 -9.15 3.86 8.15
CA PRO A 35 -8.55 2.69 8.80
C PRO A 35 -9.42 1.42 8.77
N ALA A 36 -10.75 1.56 8.81
CA ALA A 36 -11.67 0.44 8.71
C ALA A 36 -11.59 -0.25 7.34
N ARG A 37 -11.41 0.52 6.26
CA ARG A 37 -11.24 0.00 4.89
C ARG A 37 -9.93 -0.77 4.75
N ILE A 38 -8.85 -0.27 5.32
CA ILE A 38 -7.56 -0.96 5.35
C ILE A 38 -7.69 -2.28 6.12
N THR A 39 -8.36 -2.25 7.28
CA THR A 39 -8.60 -3.45 8.10
C THR A 39 -9.44 -4.50 7.36
N ALA A 40 -10.44 -4.06 6.60
CA ALA A 40 -11.27 -4.94 5.77
C ALA A 40 -10.47 -5.59 4.62
N LEU A 41 -9.61 -4.83 3.94
CA LEU A 41 -8.71 -5.35 2.88
C LEU A 41 -7.73 -6.38 3.43
N THR A 42 -7.20 -6.12 4.63
CA THR A 42 -6.28 -7.01 5.35
C THR A 42 -6.92 -8.37 5.66
N ARG A 43 -8.20 -8.37 6.06
CA ARG A 43 -8.92 -9.59 6.41
C ARG A 43 -9.42 -10.38 5.20
N LYS A 44 -9.80 -9.70 4.12
CA LYS A 44 -10.54 -10.32 3.00
C LYS A 44 -9.71 -10.67 1.77
N LYS A 45 -8.69 -9.86 1.43
CA LYS A 45 -8.03 -9.95 0.11
C LYS A 45 -6.54 -10.26 0.16
N ILE A 46 -5.81 -9.69 1.12
CA ILE A 46 -4.35 -9.76 1.13
C ILE A 46 -3.89 -10.36 2.46
N ARG A 47 -3.51 -11.64 2.40
CA ARG A 47 -2.91 -12.35 3.53
C ARG A 47 -1.60 -11.65 3.92
N ASP A 48 -1.42 -11.42 5.22
CA ASP A 48 -0.25 -10.79 5.83
C ASP A 48 -0.03 -9.30 5.48
N LEU A 49 -1.05 -8.62 4.91
CA LEU A 49 -1.07 -7.16 4.87
C LEU A 49 -1.09 -6.64 6.31
N ARG A 50 -0.24 -5.67 6.65
CA ARG A 50 -0.20 -5.11 7.99
C ARG A 50 -0.35 -3.61 7.94
N PHE A 51 -1.35 -3.11 8.64
CA PHE A 51 -1.49 -1.68 8.90
C PHE A 51 -1.10 -1.39 10.35
N THR A 52 -0.26 -0.38 10.54
CA THR A 52 0.19 0.05 11.85
C THR A 52 -0.40 1.42 12.21
N PRO A 53 -0.58 1.71 13.52
CA PRO A 53 -1.21 2.96 13.97
C PRO A 53 -0.47 4.24 13.56
N ASP A 54 0.80 4.14 13.17
CA ASP A 54 1.62 5.24 12.66
C ASP A 54 1.47 5.44 11.14
N PHE A 55 0.31 5.06 10.59
CA PHE A 55 -0.06 5.25 9.18
C PHE A 55 0.86 4.53 8.19
N ARG A 56 1.49 3.42 8.58
CA ARG A 56 2.26 2.58 7.66
C ARG A 56 1.48 1.34 7.24
N LEU A 57 1.54 1.05 5.95
CA LEU A 57 0.99 -0.17 5.36
C LEU A 57 2.12 -1.01 4.81
N PHE A 58 2.21 -2.26 5.24
CA PHE A 58 3.21 -3.23 4.85
C PHE A 58 2.57 -4.32 4.01
N LEU A 59 3.11 -4.51 2.81
CA LEU A 59 2.77 -5.58 1.89
C LEU A 59 3.96 -6.55 1.82
N PRO A 60 3.77 -7.85 2.14
CA PRO A 60 4.85 -8.83 1.99
C PRO A 60 5.22 -8.97 0.51
N ALA A 61 6.50 -8.79 0.20
CA ALA A 61 7.03 -9.17 -1.10
C ALA A 61 7.22 -10.68 -1.09
N ARG A 62 6.33 -11.42 -1.76
CA ARG A 62 6.65 -12.81 -2.10
C ARG A 62 7.82 -12.84 -3.07
N PRO A 63 8.62 -13.90 -3.10
CA PRO A 63 9.79 -14.01 -4.00
C PRO A 63 9.46 -14.09 -5.51
N ALA A 64 8.26 -13.69 -5.94
CA ALA A 64 7.97 -13.43 -7.34
C ALA A 64 8.59 -12.06 -7.68
N GLY A 65 9.38 -11.99 -8.76
CA GLY A 65 10.36 -10.93 -9.02
C GLY A 65 9.84 -9.48 -8.92
N ALA A 66 10.78 -8.54 -8.81
CA ALA A 66 10.53 -7.10 -8.62
C ALA A 66 9.42 -6.44 -9.48
N PRO A 67 9.17 -6.82 -10.75
CA PRO A 67 8.06 -6.27 -11.54
C PRO A 67 6.69 -6.56 -10.92
N ASP A 68 6.46 -7.79 -10.43
CA ASP A 68 5.20 -8.20 -9.82
C ASP A 68 4.89 -7.43 -8.52
N LEU A 69 5.92 -6.96 -7.82
CA LEU A 69 5.75 -6.23 -6.58
C LEU A 69 5.17 -4.84 -6.82
N LEU A 70 5.65 -4.14 -7.85
CA LEU A 70 5.16 -2.81 -8.20
C LEU A 70 3.73 -2.88 -8.75
N ASP A 71 3.42 -3.89 -9.57
CA ASP A 71 2.08 -4.09 -10.10
C ASP A 71 1.07 -4.42 -8.99
N ARG A 72 1.45 -5.27 -8.02
CA ARG A 72 0.63 -5.53 -6.82
C ARG A 72 0.45 -4.31 -5.93
N ALA A 73 1.51 -3.52 -5.76
CA ALA A 73 1.43 -2.27 -5.01
C ALA A 73 0.49 -1.28 -5.70
N GLU A 74 0.56 -1.17 -7.02
CA GLU A 74 -0.34 -0.35 -7.83
C GLU A 74 -1.79 -0.80 -7.71
N GLU A 75 -2.09 -2.10 -7.80
CA GLU A 75 -3.44 -2.63 -7.57
C GLU A 75 -3.96 -2.28 -6.17
N LEU A 76 -3.13 -2.46 -5.14
CA LEU A 76 -3.49 -2.12 -3.76
C LEU A 76 -3.80 -0.63 -3.62
N LEU A 77 -2.97 0.24 -4.19
CA LEU A 77 -3.17 1.68 -4.17
C LEU A 77 -4.47 2.08 -4.88
N LYS A 78 -4.81 1.45 -6.01
CA LYS A 78 -6.09 1.66 -6.70
C LYS A 78 -7.29 1.28 -5.83
N MET A 79 -7.25 0.11 -5.17
CA MET A 79 -8.33 -0.32 -4.27
C MET A 79 -8.53 0.59 -3.05
N LEU A 80 -7.47 1.27 -2.62
CA LEU A 80 -7.51 2.25 -1.53
C LEU A 80 -8.00 3.64 -2.00
N ALA A 81 -7.91 3.93 -3.29
CA ALA A 81 -8.24 5.23 -3.88
C ALA A 81 -9.68 5.31 -4.43
N GLU A 82 -10.33 4.16 -4.69
CA GLU A 82 -11.80 4.06 -4.72
C GLU A 82 -12.41 4.44 -3.37
#